data_AF-A0A9X3W7J0-F1
#
_entry.id   AF-A0A9X3W7J0-F1
#
_cell.length_a   1.000
_cell.length_b   1.000
_cell.length_c   1.000
_cell.angle_alpha   90.00
_cell.angle_beta   90.00
_cell.angle_gamma   90.00
#
_symmetry.space_group_name_H-M   'P 1'
#
loop_
_entity.id
_entity.type
_entity.pdbx_description
1 polymer ?
#
loop_
_entity_poly.entity_id
_entity_poly.type
_entity_poly.pdbx_seq_one_letter_code
_entity_poly.pdbx_strand_id
1 'polypeptide(L)'
;MKKRKKTINEYDEVKAYFYGSTIELTTGIGPKEPKTKVIKGHRYVVLETGEIKDMNQRAEKRTDNLDSVRRTMKELRRLIGANFVSNDINRKDQLWITLTYRENVNASNKNSSEVVYKDFKKFIRKLRKKYNPKIEYIAVLEPQASGRWHLHVLMKTLDHSKLYIPNSDIENLWEKGFTSTKRLKNSDNVSAYVMAYVSNIEIDLKSSDKNKSNSKKVIKGGRLSFYPKGIRIYRRSRHLVNPKIKKGQKREVLSLKSREKLYEPKVYIRDFKNKYGKRIKIKTEFYTKKEKTYGKDD
;
A
#
# COMPACT_ATOMS: atom_id res chain seq x y z
N MET A 1 -7.10 -22.65 -25.86
CA MET A 1 -8.04 -22.16 -24.80
C MET A 1 -7.29 -21.91 -23.49
N LYS A 2 -7.23 -20.66 -22.98
CA LYS A 2 -6.65 -20.39 -21.66
C LYS A 2 -7.55 -21.03 -20.58
N LYS A 3 -7.06 -22.05 -19.86
CA LYS A 3 -7.79 -22.66 -18.71
C LYS A 3 -8.26 -21.54 -17.77
N ARG A 4 -9.58 -21.29 -17.73
CA ARG A 4 -10.18 -20.33 -16.78
C ARG A 4 -9.74 -20.74 -15.37
N LYS A 5 -9.06 -19.84 -14.65
CA LYS A 5 -8.65 -20.12 -13.27
C LYS A 5 -9.91 -20.26 -12.42
N LYS A 6 -10.13 -21.44 -11.81
CA LYS A 6 -11.28 -21.70 -10.94
C LYS A 6 -11.33 -20.68 -9.79
N THR A 7 -12.50 -20.09 -9.62
CA THR A 7 -12.86 -19.21 -8.50
C THR A 7 -12.76 -19.93 -7.15
N ILE A 8 -12.84 -19.16 -6.07
CA ILE A 8 -13.00 -19.62 -4.69
C ILE A 8 -14.39 -20.27 -4.55
N ASN A 9 -14.47 -21.40 -3.85
CA ASN A 9 -15.74 -22.11 -3.65
C ASN A 9 -16.67 -21.29 -2.73
N GLU A 10 -17.98 -21.43 -2.91
CA GLU A 10 -19.00 -20.73 -2.11
C GLU A 10 -18.92 -21.00 -0.61
N TYR A 11 -18.51 -22.22 -0.25
CA TYR A 11 -18.37 -22.69 1.12
C TYR A 11 -16.97 -22.47 1.70
N ASP A 12 -16.02 -22.01 0.89
CA ASP A 12 -14.70 -21.68 1.40
C ASP A 12 -14.79 -20.46 2.34
N GLU A 13 -14.16 -20.57 3.50
CA GLU A 13 -13.90 -19.43 4.36
C GLU A 13 -13.04 -18.40 3.62
N VAL A 14 -13.42 -17.13 3.69
CA VAL A 14 -12.69 -16.02 3.10
C VAL A 14 -12.52 -14.85 4.07
N LYS A 15 -11.50 -14.04 3.81
CA LYS A 15 -11.39 -12.68 4.32
C LYS A 15 -11.61 -11.71 3.16
N ALA A 16 -12.64 -10.89 3.26
CA ALA A 16 -12.96 -9.87 2.27
C ALA A 16 -12.55 -8.47 2.75
N TYR A 17 -12.05 -7.68 1.80
CA TYR A 17 -11.73 -6.27 1.97
C TYR A 17 -12.52 -5.45 0.96
N PHE A 18 -13.28 -4.47 1.44
CA PHE A 18 -14.09 -3.57 0.61
C PHE A 18 -13.47 -2.18 0.66
N TYR A 19 -13.06 -1.66 -0.50
CA TYR A 19 -12.45 -0.33 -0.63
C TYR A 19 -12.73 0.27 -2.00
N GLY A 20 -13.28 1.48 -2.02
CA GLY A 20 -13.72 2.13 -3.26
C GLY A 20 -14.68 1.25 -4.07
N SER A 21 -14.36 1.07 -5.34
CA SER A 21 -15.06 0.17 -6.27
C SER A 21 -14.56 -1.28 -6.23
N THR A 22 -13.52 -1.58 -5.46
CA THR A 22 -12.89 -2.90 -5.41
C THR A 22 -13.38 -3.73 -4.22
N ILE A 23 -13.59 -5.02 -4.47
CA ILE A 23 -13.80 -6.03 -3.43
C ILE A 23 -12.73 -7.11 -3.62
N GLU A 24 -11.90 -7.31 -2.60
CA GLU A 24 -10.81 -8.30 -2.60
C GLU A 24 -11.15 -9.43 -1.63
N LEU A 25 -11.32 -10.66 -2.14
CA LEU A 25 -11.54 -11.87 -1.34
C LEU A 25 -10.29 -12.73 -1.35
N THR A 26 -9.88 -13.24 -0.19
CA THR A 26 -8.75 -14.16 -0.09
C THR A 26 -9.02 -15.32 0.85
N THR A 27 -8.55 -16.52 0.49
CA THR A 27 -8.56 -17.70 1.37
C THR A 27 -7.42 -17.67 2.41
N GLY A 28 -6.52 -16.68 2.32
CA GLY A 28 -5.41 -16.50 3.27
C GLY A 28 -5.87 -15.86 4.59
N ILE A 29 -6.69 -16.57 5.37
CA ILE A 29 -7.34 -16.01 6.58
C ILE A 29 -6.42 -15.98 7.81
N GLY A 30 -5.26 -16.64 7.73
CA GLY A 30 -4.43 -16.90 8.91
C GLY A 30 -5.08 -17.95 9.81
N PRO A 31 -4.43 -18.35 10.92
CA PRO A 31 -5.05 -19.27 11.87
C PRO A 31 -6.28 -18.61 12.53
N LYS A 32 -7.30 -19.42 12.85
CA LYS A 32 -8.52 -18.96 13.55
C LYS A 32 -8.17 -18.32 14.90
N GLU A 33 -7.20 -18.90 15.59
CA GLU A 33 -6.71 -18.44 16.89
C GLU A 33 -5.23 -18.08 16.84
N PRO A 34 -4.80 -17.05 17.60
CA PRO A 34 -3.39 -16.73 17.73
C PRO A 34 -2.67 -17.90 18.41
N LYS A 35 -1.52 -18.31 17.88
CA LYS A 35 -0.66 -19.33 18.50
C LYS A 35 0.41 -18.73 19.43
N THR A 36 0.61 -17.42 19.35
CA THR A 36 1.63 -16.70 20.11
C THR A 36 1.08 -15.35 20.57
N LYS A 37 1.56 -14.86 21.72
CA LYS A 37 1.24 -13.54 22.25
C LYS A 37 2.53 -12.79 22.58
N VAL A 38 2.68 -11.59 22.01
CA VAL A 38 3.85 -10.72 22.27
C VAL A 38 3.75 -10.13 23.68
N ILE A 39 4.86 -10.12 24.40
CA ILE A 39 5.01 -9.56 25.76
C ILE A 39 6.16 -8.53 25.79
N LYS A 40 6.30 -7.81 26.91
CA LYS A 40 7.35 -6.78 27.06
C LYS A 40 8.76 -7.36 26.90
N GLY A 41 9.66 -6.51 26.40
CA GLY A 41 11.07 -6.84 26.24
C GLY A 41 11.38 -7.66 24.99
N HIS A 42 10.60 -7.50 23.91
CA HIS A 42 10.78 -8.25 22.66
C HIS A 42 10.74 -9.77 22.83
N ARG A 43 9.79 -10.26 23.64
CA ARG A 43 9.54 -11.68 23.88
C ARG A 43 8.13 -12.05 23.43
N TYR A 44 7.88 -13.33 23.24
CA TYR A 44 6.54 -13.86 23.02
C TYR A 44 6.34 -15.17 23.76
N VAL A 45 5.11 -15.43 24.18
CA VAL A 45 4.69 -16.72 24.73
C VAL A 45 4.04 -17.55 23.63
N VAL A 46 4.42 -18.82 23.54
CA VAL A 46 3.73 -19.83 22.74
C VAL A 46 2.51 -20.27 23.54
N LEU A 47 1.31 -19.96 23.07
CA LEU A 47 0.08 -20.12 23.87
C LEU A 47 -0.27 -21.59 24.15
N GLU A 48 0.17 -22.49 23.27
CA GLU A 48 -0.04 -23.93 23.41
C GLU A 48 0.84 -24.56 24.50
N THR A 49 2.09 -24.09 24.65
CA THR A 49 3.07 -24.69 25.56
C THR A 49 3.40 -23.83 26.79
N GLY A 50 2.98 -22.57 26.81
CA GLY A 50 3.39 -21.59 27.81
C GLY A 50 4.84 -21.11 27.68
N GLU A 51 5.62 -21.65 26.73
CA GLU A 51 7.04 -21.37 26.58
C GLU A 51 7.28 -19.92 26.13
N ILE A 52 8.18 -19.22 26.82
CA ILE A 52 8.58 -17.85 26.47
C ILE A 52 9.83 -17.90 25.59
N LYS A 53 9.78 -17.21 24.45
CA LYS A 53 10.89 -17.11 23.49
C LYS A 53 11.22 -15.66 23.19
N ASP A 54 12.50 -15.40 22.93
CA ASP A 54 12.95 -14.11 22.43
C ASP A 54 12.56 -13.92 20.95
N MET A 55 12.14 -12.70 20.61
CA MET A 55 11.92 -12.32 19.22
C MET A 55 13.27 -12.20 18.52
N ASN A 56 13.35 -12.68 17.28
CA ASN A 56 14.55 -12.49 16.46
C ASN A 56 14.75 -11.00 16.15
N GLN A 57 15.81 -10.41 16.71
CA GLN A 57 16.18 -9.01 16.50
C GLN A 57 17.32 -8.80 15.50
N ARG A 58 17.87 -9.88 14.90
CA ARG A 58 19.08 -9.84 14.06
C ARG A 58 18.90 -9.14 12.71
N ALA A 59 17.68 -8.78 12.34
CA ALA A 59 17.44 -8.00 11.12
C ALA A 59 18.20 -6.66 11.19
N GLU A 60 18.85 -6.27 10.10
CA GLU A 60 19.55 -5.00 9.94
C GLU A 60 18.87 -4.12 8.90
N LYS A 61 18.36 -4.75 7.84
CA LYS A 61 17.70 -4.09 6.71
C LYS A 61 16.22 -4.44 6.65
N ARG A 62 15.44 -3.62 5.95
CA ARG A 62 14.01 -3.89 5.75
C ARG A 62 13.77 -5.15 4.90
N THR A 63 14.73 -5.51 4.05
CA THR A 63 14.71 -6.74 3.25
C THR A 63 14.78 -8.02 4.08
N ASP A 64 15.20 -7.96 5.34
CA ASP A 64 15.27 -9.17 6.18
C ASP A 64 13.88 -9.62 6.66
N ASN A 65 12.85 -8.77 6.48
CA ASN A 65 11.47 -9.06 6.83
C ASN A 65 10.49 -8.71 5.70
N LEU A 66 10.64 -9.37 4.56
CA LEU A 66 9.84 -9.13 3.36
C LEU A 66 8.36 -9.36 3.55
N ASP A 67 7.95 -10.31 4.39
CA ASP A 67 6.53 -10.57 4.61
C ASP A 67 5.84 -9.41 5.32
N SER A 68 6.52 -8.78 6.27
CA SER A 68 6.05 -7.54 6.89
C SER A 68 5.98 -6.40 5.87
N VAL A 69 6.94 -6.29 4.95
CA VAL A 69 6.90 -5.31 3.86
C VAL A 69 5.72 -5.55 2.94
N ARG A 70 5.54 -6.79 2.46
CA ARG A 70 4.41 -7.20 1.61
C ARG A 70 3.07 -6.86 2.27
N ARG A 71 2.95 -7.11 3.58
CA ARG A 71 1.75 -6.76 4.34
C ARG A 71 1.53 -5.25 4.36
N THR A 72 2.56 -4.47 4.70
CA THR A 72 2.50 -3.00 4.74
C THR A 72 2.04 -2.41 3.41
N MET A 73 2.60 -2.91 2.30
CA MET A 73 2.28 -2.41 0.96
C MET A 73 0.88 -2.83 0.49
N LYS A 74 0.41 -4.04 0.86
CA LYS A 74 -0.99 -4.45 0.62
C LYS A 74 -1.97 -3.55 1.40
N GLU A 75 -1.66 -3.25 2.65
CA GLU A 75 -2.48 -2.33 3.48
C GLU A 75 -2.51 -0.93 2.86
N LEU A 76 -1.36 -0.41 2.43
CA LEU A 76 -1.26 0.86 1.73
C LEU A 76 -2.06 0.88 0.42
N ARG A 77 -2.02 -0.19 -0.38
CA ARG A 77 -2.82 -0.32 -1.61
C ARG A 77 -4.31 -0.19 -1.31
N ARG A 78 -4.81 -0.92 -0.32
CA ARG A 78 -6.23 -0.89 0.07
C ARG A 78 -6.62 0.47 0.62
N LEU A 79 -5.74 1.10 1.39
CA LEU A 79 -5.93 2.43 1.93
C LEU A 79 -6.04 3.49 0.81
N ILE A 80 -5.11 3.44 -0.16
CA ILE A 80 -5.15 4.31 -1.34
C ILE A 80 -6.46 4.08 -2.08
N GLY A 81 -6.78 2.83 -2.43
CA GLY A 81 -8.03 2.51 -3.15
C GLY A 81 -9.33 2.83 -2.38
N ALA A 82 -9.27 3.01 -1.06
CA ALA A 82 -10.42 3.44 -0.25
C ALA A 82 -10.65 4.97 -0.29
N ASN A 83 -9.62 5.76 -0.60
CA ASN A 83 -9.64 7.22 -0.38
C ASN A 83 -9.31 8.05 -1.62
N PHE A 84 -8.45 7.50 -2.47
CA PHE A 84 -7.91 8.13 -3.65
C PHE A 84 -8.34 7.31 -4.86
N VAL A 85 -8.91 8.02 -5.84
CA VAL A 85 -9.67 7.47 -6.98
C VAL A 85 -11.07 6.97 -6.57
N SER A 86 -12.08 7.71 -7.04
CA SER A 86 -13.46 7.27 -7.22
C SER A 86 -13.79 7.52 -8.69
N ASN A 87 -14.77 6.79 -9.21
CA ASN A 87 -15.08 6.70 -10.63
C ASN A 87 -15.69 7.96 -11.26
N ASP A 88 -15.38 9.15 -10.72
CA ASP A 88 -15.88 10.42 -11.20
C ASP A 88 -14.85 11.01 -12.18
N ILE A 89 -15.31 11.26 -13.41
CA ILE A 89 -14.52 11.72 -14.56
C ILE A 89 -13.95 13.13 -14.32
N ASN A 90 -14.54 13.92 -13.41
CA ASN A 90 -14.21 15.34 -13.23
C ASN A 90 -13.76 15.71 -11.81
N ARG A 91 -13.16 14.78 -11.06
CA ARG A 91 -12.64 15.06 -9.71
C ARG A 91 -11.54 16.12 -9.71
N LYS A 92 -11.77 17.21 -8.96
CA LYS A 92 -10.84 18.35 -8.81
C LYS A 92 -10.31 18.52 -7.38
N ASP A 93 -10.59 17.56 -6.50
CA ASP A 93 -10.26 17.59 -5.07
C ASP A 93 -8.95 16.87 -4.72
N GLN A 94 -8.29 16.17 -5.67
CA GLN A 94 -7.11 15.32 -5.38
C GLN A 94 -5.85 15.73 -6.13
N LEU A 95 -4.71 15.74 -5.44
CA LEU A 95 -3.40 16.01 -6.02
C LEU A 95 -2.43 14.85 -5.77
N TRP A 96 -1.50 14.65 -6.70
CA TRP A 96 -0.30 13.86 -6.49
C TRP A 96 0.90 14.79 -6.53
N ILE A 97 1.53 14.95 -5.37
CA ILE A 97 2.71 15.77 -5.16
C ILE A 97 3.91 14.86 -4.97
N THR A 98 5.03 15.29 -5.52
CA THR A 98 6.32 14.65 -5.37
C THR A 98 7.30 15.65 -4.75
N LEU A 99 7.94 15.27 -3.65
CA LEU A 99 8.92 16.09 -2.93
C LEU A 99 10.29 15.44 -2.99
N THR A 100 11.30 16.18 -3.42
CA THR A 100 12.69 15.71 -3.55
C THR A 100 13.62 16.60 -2.75
N TYR A 101 14.55 16.00 -2.03
CA TYR A 101 15.62 16.76 -1.39
C TYR A 101 16.66 17.23 -2.41
N ARG A 102 17.16 18.46 -2.25
CA ARG A 102 18.37 18.98 -2.92
C ARG A 102 19.63 18.61 -2.16
N GLU A 103 19.56 18.52 -0.84
CA GLU A 103 20.63 17.98 0.01
C GLU A 103 20.63 16.44 0.07
N ASN A 104 21.77 15.83 0.39
CA ASN A 104 21.91 14.38 0.43
C ASN A 104 21.35 13.76 1.73
N VAL A 105 20.04 13.86 1.91
CA VAL A 105 19.33 13.17 3.00
C VAL A 105 19.07 11.72 2.56
N ASN A 106 20.03 10.84 2.83
CA ASN A 106 20.02 9.45 2.35
C ASN A 106 19.40 8.48 3.34
N ALA A 107 18.64 7.49 2.86
CA ALA A 107 17.99 6.47 3.66
C ALA A 107 18.96 5.58 4.46
N SER A 108 20.20 5.45 3.99
CA SER A 108 21.27 4.74 4.71
C SER A 108 21.91 5.54 5.85
N ASN A 109 21.74 6.87 5.87
CA ASN A 109 22.33 7.71 6.91
C ASN A 109 21.59 7.56 8.24
N LYS A 110 22.35 7.51 9.34
CA LYS A 110 21.81 7.52 10.71
C LYS A 110 20.92 8.76 10.89
N ASN A 111 19.77 8.58 11.55
CA ASN A 111 18.78 9.62 11.84
C ASN A 111 18.13 10.30 10.61
N SER A 112 18.37 9.82 9.38
CA SER A 112 17.81 10.43 8.17
C SER A 112 16.27 10.39 8.15
N SER A 113 15.69 9.36 8.75
CA SER A 113 14.24 9.21 8.81
C SER A 113 13.57 10.27 9.66
N GLU A 114 14.18 10.63 10.78
CA GLU A 114 13.75 11.63 11.74
C GLU A 114 13.78 13.01 11.10
N VAL A 115 14.83 13.31 10.32
CA VAL A 115 14.93 14.53 9.50
C VAL A 115 13.74 14.61 8.55
N VAL A 116 13.51 13.54 7.76
CA VAL A 116 12.40 13.52 6.80
C VAL A 116 11.05 13.69 7.46
N TYR A 117 10.85 13.07 8.62
CA TYR A 117 9.61 13.19 9.37
C TYR A 117 9.38 14.59 9.92
N LYS A 118 10.43 15.24 10.44
CA LYS A 118 10.38 16.61 10.96
C LYS A 118 10.08 17.60 9.83
N ASP A 119 10.75 17.47 8.70
CA ASP A 119 10.60 18.38 7.56
C ASP A 119 9.23 18.22 6.90
N PHE A 120 8.78 16.98 6.67
CA PHE A 120 7.44 16.73 6.14
C PHE A 120 6.34 17.24 7.09
N LYS A 121 6.52 17.13 8.42
CA LYS A 121 5.60 17.70 9.41
C LYS A 121 5.54 19.23 9.32
N LYS A 122 6.68 19.90 9.13
CA LYS A 122 6.73 21.36 8.94
C LYS A 122 6.01 21.76 7.64
N PHE A 123 6.32 21.08 6.53
CA PHE A 123 5.68 21.28 5.24
C PHE A 123 4.16 21.19 5.32
N ILE A 124 3.62 20.09 5.85
CA ILE A 124 2.16 19.90 5.90
C ILE A 124 1.46 20.92 6.81
N ARG A 125 2.13 21.39 7.87
CA ARG A 125 1.62 22.44 8.75
C ARG A 125 1.54 23.78 8.02
N LYS A 126 2.59 24.18 7.29
CA LYS A 126 2.58 25.41 6.50
C LYS A 126 1.51 25.34 5.39
N LEU A 127 1.42 24.21 4.69
CA LEU A 127 0.44 23.98 3.62
C LEU A 127 -1.01 24.06 4.13
N ARG A 128 -1.32 23.40 5.25
CA ARG A 128 -2.65 23.47 5.86
C ARG A 128 -3.01 24.86 6.35
N LYS A 129 -2.04 25.63 6.87
CA LYS A 129 -2.23 27.02 7.28
C LYS A 129 -2.54 27.93 6.07
N LYS A 130 -1.84 27.74 4.95
CA LYS A 130 -1.98 28.58 3.75
C LYS A 130 -3.22 28.25 2.91
N TYR A 131 -3.57 26.97 2.75
CA TYR A 131 -4.63 26.55 1.82
C TYR A 131 -5.90 26.08 2.51
N ASN A 132 -5.83 24.98 3.26
CA ASN A 132 -7.02 24.41 3.90
C ASN A 132 -6.60 23.48 5.07
N PRO A 133 -7.07 23.74 6.30
CA PRO A 133 -6.73 22.95 7.47
C PRO A 133 -7.26 21.51 7.41
N LYS A 134 -8.30 21.26 6.60
CA LYS A 134 -8.96 19.95 6.39
C LYS A 134 -8.30 19.10 5.30
N ILE A 135 -7.17 19.52 4.73
CA ILE A 135 -6.43 18.72 3.76
C ILE A 135 -5.95 17.41 4.41
N GLU A 136 -6.31 16.29 3.81
CA GLU A 136 -5.87 14.95 4.21
C GLU A 136 -4.87 14.40 3.17
N TYR A 137 -3.95 13.54 3.63
CA TYR A 137 -2.91 12.99 2.77
C TYR A 137 -2.50 11.56 3.11
N ILE A 138 -1.89 10.88 2.13
CA ILE A 138 -1.00 9.73 2.30
C ILE A 138 0.37 10.13 1.74
N ALA A 139 1.41 10.03 2.55
CA ALA A 139 2.78 10.31 2.16
C ALA A 139 3.61 9.03 2.23
N VAL A 140 4.12 8.59 1.08
CA VAL A 140 4.97 7.41 0.94
C VAL A 140 6.41 7.89 0.84
N LEU A 141 7.25 7.45 1.76
CA LEU A 141 8.69 7.65 1.70
C LEU A 141 9.26 6.64 0.72
N GLU A 142 10.14 7.11 -0.14
CA GLU A 142 10.79 6.31 -1.15
C GLU A 142 12.26 6.73 -1.31
N PRO A 143 13.23 5.82 -1.16
CA PRO A 143 14.60 6.06 -1.59
C PRO A 143 14.66 6.13 -3.11
N GLN A 144 15.23 7.19 -3.67
CA GLN A 144 15.58 7.25 -5.10
C GLN A 144 16.71 6.26 -5.42
N ALA A 145 17.09 6.15 -6.70
CA ALA A 145 18.18 5.27 -7.12
C ALA A 145 19.51 5.58 -6.40
N SER A 146 19.73 6.85 -6.03
CA SER A 146 20.87 7.31 -5.23
C SER A 146 20.72 7.04 -3.72
N GLY A 147 19.63 6.42 -3.27
CA GLY A 147 19.30 6.20 -1.85
C GLY A 147 18.70 7.43 -1.14
N ARG A 148 18.69 8.60 -1.81
CA ARG A 148 18.12 9.84 -1.26
C ARG A 148 16.63 9.75 -1.04
N TRP A 149 16.16 10.30 0.07
CA TRP A 149 14.74 10.31 0.35
C TRP A 149 13.96 11.16 -0.66
N HIS A 150 12.79 10.64 -0.99
CA HIS A 150 11.80 11.23 -1.87
C HIS A 150 10.43 10.88 -1.34
N LEU A 151 9.47 11.79 -1.47
CA LEU A 151 8.13 11.58 -0.95
C LEU A 151 7.11 11.70 -2.06
N HIS A 152 6.26 10.67 -2.18
CA HIS A 152 5.05 10.77 -2.96
C HIS A 152 3.87 11.00 -2.03
N VAL A 153 3.21 12.13 -2.23
CA VAL A 153 2.13 12.62 -1.38
C VAL A 153 0.85 12.65 -2.21
N LEU A 154 -0.09 11.78 -1.88
CA LEU A 154 -1.46 11.89 -2.33
C LEU A 154 -2.21 12.78 -1.36
N MET A 155 -2.92 13.77 -1.89
CA MET A 155 -3.57 14.79 -1.10
C MET A 155 -5.00 14.99 -1.57
N LYS A 156 -5.94 15.21 -0.64
CA LYS A 156 -7.33 15.52 -0.97
C LYS A 156 -7.99 16.42 0.07
N THR A 157 -9.08 17.06 -0.32
CA THR A 157 -10.06 17.62 0.61
C THR A 157 -11.14 16.56 0.90
N LEU A 158 -11.74 16.59 2.09
CA LEU A 158 -12.78 15.63 2.49
C LEU A 158 -14.17 16.04 2.03
N ASP A 159 -14.41 17.35 1.91
CA ASP A 159 -15.65 17.97 1.44
C ASP A 159 -15.75 18.03 -0.09
N HIS A 160 -14.81 17.41 -0.80
CA HIS A 160 -14.70 17.41 -2.27
C HIS A 160 -14.53 18.81 -2.88
N SER A 161 -14.16 19.81 -2.08
CA SER A 161 -13.86 21.14 -2.60
C SER A 161 -12.69 21.06 -3.60
N LYS A 162 -12.69 21.92 -4.62
CA LYS A 162 -11.58 22.01 -5.57
C LYS A 162 -10.28 22.27 -4.81
N LEU A 163 -9.31 21.38 -4.98
CA LEU A 163 -7.97 21.50 -4.43
C LEU A 163 -7.00 21.82 -5.55
N TYR A 164 -6.52 23.06 -5.59
CA TYR A 164 -5.49 23.49 -6.53
C TYR A 164 -4.40 24.21 -5.76
N ILE A 165 -3.15 23.77 -5.96
CA ILE A 165 -1.97 24.39 -5.38
C ILE A 165 -0.91 24.44 -6.49
N PRO A 166 -0.44 25.63 -6.90
CA PRO A 166 0.66 25.76 -7.85
C PRO A 166 1.91 25.03 -7.37
N ASN A 167 2.71 24.49 -8.29
CA ASN A 167 3.95 23.81 -7.90
C ASN A 167 4.95 24.76 -7.24
N SER A 168 5.01 26.02 -7.68
CA SER A 168 5.85 27.06 -7.07
C SER A 168 5.51 27.28 -5.60
N ASP A 169 4.22 27.26 -5.24
CA ASP A 169 3.79 27.34 -3.86
C ASP A 169 4.18 26.11 -3.05
N ILE A 170 4.09 24.90 -3.64
CA ILE A 170 4.56 23.67 -2.99
C ILE A 170 6.07 23.72 -2.75
N GLU A 171 6.84 24.19 -3.72
CA GLU A 171 8.29 24.36 -3.62
C GLU A 171 8.67 25.36 -2.51
N ASN A 172 8.01 26.52 -2.49
CA ASN A 172 8.18 27.56 -1.47
C ASN A 172 7.82 27.07 -0.06
N LEU A 173 6.85 26.17 0.07
CA LEU A 173 6.48 25.59 1.37
C LEU A 173 7.40 24.42 1.76
N TRP A 174 7.97 23.71 0.78
CA TRP A 174 8.84 22.56 1.00
C TRP A 174 10.25 22.98 1.43
N GLU A 175 10.84 23.98 0.76
CA GLU A 175 12.15 24.58 1.10
C GLU A 175 13.35 23.61 1.15
N LYS A 176 13.16 22.33 0.77
CA LYS A 176 14.22 21.30 0.85
C LYS A 176 14.69 20.81 -0.52
N GLY A 177 14.12 21.31 -1.62
CA GLY A 177 14.51 20.96 -2.97
C GLY A 177 13.33 20.99 -3.94
N PHE A 178 13.38 20.12 -4.94
CA PHE A 178 12.48 20.16 -6.08
C PHE A 178 11.13 19.51 -5.79
N THR A 179 10.09 20.05 -6.41
CA THR A 179 8.72 19.53 -6.28
C THR A 179 8.08 19.34 -7.65
N SER A 180 7.14 18.40 -7.72
CA SER A 180 6.24 18.26 -8.86
C SER A 180 4.82 18.05 -8.34
N THR A 181 3.87 18.79 -8.90
CA THR A 181 2.47 18.75 -8.50
C THR A 181 1.62 18.47 -9.72
N LYS A 182 0.80 17.41 -9.65
CA LYS A 182 -0.16 17.09 -10.70
C LYS A 182 -1.53 16.74 -10.13
N ARG A 183 -2.57 16.96 -10.94
CA ARG A 183 -3.91 16.43 -10.69
C ARG A 183 -3.86 14.91 -10.74
N LEU A 184 -4.50 14.25 -9.78
CA LEU A 184 -4.66 12.80 -9.84
C LEU A 184 -5.79 12.44 -10.82
N LYS A 185 -5.50 11.59 -11.81
CA LYS A 185 -6.46 11.13 -12.83
C LYS A 185 -6.93 9.71 -12.54
N ASN A 186 -8.09 9.30 -13.08
CA ASN A 186 -8.57 7.92 -12.95
C ASN A 186 -7.65 6.90 -13.64
N SER A 187 -6.94 7.32 -14.68
CA SER A 187 -5.91 6.50 -15.34
C SER A 187 -4.62 6.35 -14.52
N ASP A 188 -4.38 7.20 -13.51
CA ASP A 188 -3.24 7.05 -12.61
C ASP A 188 -3.46 5.83 -11.71
N ASN A 189 -2.83 4.71 -12.05
CA ASN A 189 -2.84 3.53 -11.20
C ASN A 189 -1.83 3.69 -10.04
N VAL A 190 -2.13 4.60 -9.11
CA VAL A 190 -1.27 4.89 -7.93
C VAL A 190 -1.02 3.63 -7.10
N SER A 191 -2.05 2.79 -7.01
CA SER A 191 -1.96 1.48 -6.37
C SER A 191 -0.95 0.56 -7.06
N ALA A 192 -0.87 0.55 -8.39
CA ALA A 192 0.15 -0.19 -9.13
C ALA A 192 1.55 0.41 -8.94
N TYR A 193 1.68 1.73 -8.84
CA TYR A 193 2.95 2.36 -8.50
C TYR A 193 3.45 1.87 -7.14
N VAL A 194 2.60 1.85 -6.11
CA VAL A 194 2.94 1.27 -4.79
C VAL A 194 3.22 -0.24 -4.87
N MET A 195 2.46 -0.99 -5.66
CA MET A 195 2.66 -2.44 -5.77
C MET A 195 3.89 -2.82 -6.61
N ALA A 196 4.37 -1.96 -7.51
CA ALA A 196 5.59 -2.18 -8.27
C ALA A 196 6.79 -2.39 -7.33
N TYR A 197 6.86 -1.66 -6.22
CA TYR A 197 7.88 -1.89 -5.19
C TYR A 197 7.87 -3.32 -4.68
N VAL A 198 6.69 -3.94 -4.51
CA VAL A 198 6.58 -5.30 -3.98
C VAL A 198 6.93 -6.37 -5.01
N SER A 199 6.38 -6.24 -6.22
CA SER A 199 6.54 -7.25 -7.27
C SER A 199 7.99 -7.37 -7.73
N ASN A 200 8.73 -6.26 -7.75
CA ASN A 200 10.09 -6.24 -8.25
C ASN A 200 11.11 -6.82 -7.24
N ILE A 201 10.81 -6.82 -5.93
CA ILE A 201 11.60 -7.56 -4.91
C ILE A 201 11.63 -9.06 -5.24
N GLU A 202 10.48 -9.63 -5.61
CA GLU A 202 10.35 -11.06 -5.85
C GLU A 202 11.14 -11.50 -7.09
N ILE A 203 11.41 -10.56 -8.01
CA ILE A 203 12.27 -10.77 -9.18
C ILE A 203 13.74 -10.68 -8.76
N ASP A 204 14.12 -9.63 -8.04
CA ASP A 204 15.51 -9.37 -7.61
C ASP A 204 16.10 -10.52 -6.77
N LEU A 205 15.29 -11.09 -5.86
CA LEU A 205 15.74 -12.20 -5.00
C LEU A 205 15.75 -13.57 -5.68
N LYS A 206 15.04 -13.74 -6.80
CA LYS A 206 14.96 -15.01 -7.54
C LYS A 206 15.91 -15.06 -8.73
N SER A 207 16.43 -13.90 -9.15
CA SER A 207 17.31 -13.76 -10.30
C SER A 207 18.73 -13.59 -9.78
N SER A 208 19.49 -14.68 -9.65
CA SER A 208 20.96 -14.60 -9.51
C SER A 208 21.64 -14.13 -10.81
N ASP A 209 20.89 -14.04 -11.91
CA ASP A 209 21.37 -13.54 -13.21
C ASP A 209 21.29 -12.02 -13.32
N LYS A 210 22.47 -11.39 -13.31
CA LYS A 210 22.69 -9.93 -13.51
C LYS A 210 22.26 -9.43 -14.90
N ASN A 211 21.86 -10.30 -15.84
CA ASN A 211 21.62 -9.96 -17.24
C ASN A 211 20.19 -9.49 -17.59
N LYS A 212 19.28 -9.32 -16.62
CA LYS A 212 17.96 -8.67 -16.81
C LYS A 212 17.86 -7.26 -16.16
N SER A 213 19.00 -6.60 -15.98
CA SER A 213 19.18 -5.37 -15.20
C SER A 213 18.48 -4.10 -15.75
N ASN A 214 18.15 -4.00 -17.03
CA ASN A 214 17.92 -2.67 -17.63
C ASN A 214 16.47 -2.16 -17.69
N SER A 215 15.48 -2.85 -17.13
CA SER A 215 14.14 -2.25 -17.06
C SER A 215 14.05 -1.28 -15.87
N LYS A 216 13.63 -0.03 -16.12
CA LYS A 216 13.33 0.98 -15.07
C LYS A 216 12.41 0.46 -13.95
N LYS A 217 11.70 -0.64 -14.20
CA LYS A 217 10.84 -1.34 -13.24
C LYS A 217 11.68 -2.17 -12.25
N VAL A 218 12.62 -3.00 -12.71
CA VAL A 218 13.51 -3.82 -11.85
C VAL A 218 14.33 -2.93 -10.89
N ILE A 219 14.89 -1.83 -11.40
CA ILE A 219 15.67 -0.84 -10.61
C ILE A 219 14.85 -0.21 -9.47
N LYS A 220 13.52 -0.10 -9.62
CA LYS A 220 12.64 0.43 -8.56
C LYS A 220 12.34 -0.60 -7.46
N GLY A 221 12.48 -1.90 -7.75
CA GLY A 221 12.28 -2.99 -6.78
C GLY A 221 13.40 -3.14 -5.76
N GLY A 222 14.65 -2.97 -6.20
CA GLY A 222 15.83 -3.02 -5.34
C GLY A 222 15.87 -1.93 -4.26
N ARG A 223 14.99 -0.91 -4.35
CA ARG A 223 14.94 0.22 -3.41
C ARG A 223 14.63 -0.19 -1.97
N LEU A 224 14.07 -1.38 -1.76
CA LEU A 224 13.77 -1.88 -0.41
C LEU A 224 15.01 -2.17 0.43
N SER A 225 16.13 -2.48 -0.21
CA SER A 225 17.41 -2.63 0.46
C SER A 225 17.90 -1.34 1.11
N PHE A 226 17.49 -0.17 0.60
CA PHE A 226 17.84 1.14 1.16
C PHE A 226 17.00 1.53 2.36
N TYR A 227 15.86 0.87 2.63
CA TYR A 227 15.03 1.24 3.77
C TYR A 227 15.69 0.77 5.07
N PRO A 228 15.93 1.67 6.04
CA PRO A 228 16.47 1.28 7.32
C PRO A 228 15.45 0.42 8.09
N LYS A 229 15.95 -0.40 9.02
CA LYS A 229 15.10 -1.16 9.93
C LYS A 229 14.14 -0.24 10.70
N GLY A 230 12.93 -0.74 10.95
CA GLY A 230 11.93 -0.02 11.75
C GLY A 230 11.23 1.15 11.06
N ILE A 231 11.69 1.56 9.86
CA ILE A 231 11.10 2.70 9.15
C ILE A 231 9.61 2.50 8.85
N ARG A 232 8.84 3.56 9.07
CA ARG A 232 7.46 3.64 8.61
C ARG A 232 7.44 4.12 7.16
N ILE A 233 7.22 3.18 6.23
CA ILE A 233 7.22 3.40 4.76
C ILE A 233 6.24 4.49 4.35
N TYR A 234 5.07 4.58 5.00
CA TYR A 234 4.11 5.63 4.70
C TYR A 234 3.47 6.21 5.95
N ARG A 235 3.10 7.49 5.84
CA ARG A 235 2.30 8.23 6.80
C ARG A 235 0.96 8.57 6.17
N ARG A 236 -0.04 8.74 7.01
CA ARG A 236 -1.38 9.13 6.56
C ARG A 236 -2.03 10.06 7.56
N SER A 237 -2.97 10.84 7.07
CA SER A 237 -3.86 11.62 7.93
C SER A 237 -4.88 10.71 8.63
N ARG A 238 -5.43 11.17 9.75
CA ARG A 238 -6.25 10.34 10.64
C ARG A 238 -7.63 10.03 10.04
N HIS A 239 -8.24 10.95 9.29
CA HIS A 239 -9.63 10.85 8.86
C HIS A 239 -9.84 10.06 7.56
N LEU A 240 -8.78 9.53 6.96
CA LEU A 240 -8.93 8.64 5.82
C LEU A 240 -9.69 7.37 6.19
N VAL A 241 -10.53 6.90 5.27
CA VAL A 241 -11.36 5.71 5.48
C VAL A 241 -10.50 4.46 5.40
N ASN A 242 -10.64 3.57 6.38
CA ASN A 242 -10.01 2.24 6.33
C ASN A 242 -10.87 1.28 5.48
N PRO A 243 -10.25 0.30 4.80
CA PRO A 243 -11.02 -0.73 4.11
C PRO A 243 -11.92 -1.48 5.09
N LYS A 244 -13.19 -1.68 4.75
CA LYS A 244 -14.09 -2.51 5.56
C LYS A 244 -13.68 -3.98 5.40
N ILE A 245 -13.64 -4.71 6.51
CA ILE A 245 -13.20 -6.11 6.54
C ILE A 245 -14.40 -6.97 6.96
N LYS A 246 -14.60 -8.10 6.27
CA LYS A 246 -15.50 -9.16 6.70
C LYS A 246 -14.79 -10.51 6.61
N LYS A 247 -15.16 -11.45 7.47
CA LYS A 247 -14.75 -12.85 7.42
C LYS A 247 -15.99 -13.74 7.44
N GLY A 248 -15.88 -14.94 6.91
CA GLY A 248 -16.97 -15.92 6.83
C GLY A 248 -16.93 -16.64 5.49
N GLN A 249 -17.95 -17.45 5.22
CA GLN A 249 -18.04 -18.16 3.95
C GLN A 249 -18.22 -17.20 2.78
N LYS A 250 -17.68 -17.53 1.61
CA LYS A 250 -17.77 -16.67 0.41
C LYS A 250 -19.21 -16.26 0.10
N ARG A 251 -20.16 -17.19 0.19
CA ARG A 251 -21.60 -16.95 -0.04
C ARG A 251 -22.22 -15.93 0.93
N GLU A 252 -21.76 -15.88 2.17
CA GLU A 252 -22.27 -14.99 3.21
C GLU A 252 -21.64 -13.60 3.10
N VAL A 253 -20.33 -13.56 2.87
CA VAL A 253 -19.57 -12.32 2.80
C VAL A 253 -19.88 -11.53 1.52
N LEU A 254 -20.15 -12.25 0.42
CA LEU A 254 -20.49 -11.67 -0.87
C LEU A 254 -21.61 -12.50 -1.51
N SER A 255 -22.88 -12.19 -1.24
CA SER A 255 -24.04 -12.94 -1.77
C SER A 255 -24.11 -12.95 -3.30
N LEU A 256 -24.80 -13.94 -3.87
CA LEU A 256 -25.03 -14.05 -5.32
C LEU A 256 -25.63 -12.77 -5.92
N LYS A 257 -26.70 -12.25 -5.30
CA LYS A 257 -27.33 -10.96 -5.67
C LYS A 257 -26.34 -9.79 -5.65
N SER A 258 -25.37 -9.79 -4.73
CA SER A 258 -24.34 -8.74 -4.69
C SER A 258 -23.36 -8.85 -5.85
N ARG A 259 -23.09 -10.07 -6.34
CA ARG A 259 -22.13 -10.34 -7.43
C ARG A 259 -22.67 -10.03 -8.81
N GLU A 260 -23.98 -10.08 -9.02
CA GLU A 260 -24.62 -9.65 -10.28
C GLU A 260 -24.22 -8.22 -10.66
N LYS A 261 -24.04 -7.37 -9.65
CA LYS A 261 -23.59 -5.97 -9.77
C LYS A 261 -22.07 -5.81 -9.91
N LEU A 262 -21.32 -6.89 -10.09
CA LEU A 262 -19.87 -6.88 -10.20
C LEU A 262 -19.43 -7.45 -11.55
N TYR A 263 -18.31 -6.98 -12.06
CA TYR A 263 -17.63 -7.63 -13.18
C TYR A 263 -17.06 -8.99 -12.77
N GLU A 264 -16.78 -9.86 -13.75
CA GLU A 264 -16.08 -11.11 -13.50
C GLU A 264 -14.77 -10.86 -12.73
N PRO A 265 -14.48 -11.64 -11.68
CA PRO A 265 -13.31 -11.39 -10.85
C PRO A 265 -12.01 -11.74 -11.56
N LYS A 266 -10.97 -10.95 -11.30
CA LYS A 266 -9.59 -11.37 -11.60
C LYS A 266 -9.11 -12.33 -10.51
N VAL A 267 -8.73 -13.54 -10.91
CA VAL A 267 -8.30 -14.61 -9.98
C VAL A 267 -6.79 -14.77 -9.98
N TYR A 268 -6.20 -14.71 -8.78
CA TYR A 268 -4.77 -14.92 -8.53
C TYR A 268 -4.58 -16.08 -7.55
N ILE A 269 -3.60 -16.93 -7.85
CA ILE A 269 -3.27 -18.10 -7.02
C ILE A 269 -1.80 -17.98 -6.66
N ARG A 270 -1.49 -18.00 -5.37
CA ARG A 270 -0.13 -18.13 -4.84
C ARG A 270 0.01 -19.52 -4.24
N ASP A 271 1.01 -20.27 -4.70
CA ASP A 271 1.43 -21.54 -4.12
C ASP A 271 2.82 -21.35 -3.53
N PHE A 272 3.01 -21.76 -2.29
CA PHE A 272 4.31 -21.75 -1.63
C PHE A 272 4.40 -22.90 -0.63
N LYS A 273 5.62 -23.40 -0.43
CA LYS A 273 5.92 -24.35 0.65
C LYS A 273 6.28 -23.57 1.90
N ASN A 274 5.76 -23.99 3.04
CA ASN A 274 6.25 -23.48 4.32
C ASN A 274 7.59 -24.16 4.68
N LYS A 275 8.20 -23.73 5.79
CA LYS A 275 9.46 -24.29 6.31
C LYS A 275 9.43 -25.79 6.65
N TYR A 276 8.23 -26.38 6.72
CA TYR A 276 8.01 -27.81 6.98
C TYR A 276 7.63 -28.58 5.72
N GLY A 277 7.82 -28.00 4.52
CA GLY A 277 7.51 -28.63 3.24
C GLY A 277 6.02 -28.68 2.86
N LYS A 278 5.10 -28.31 3.77
CA LYS A 278 3.65 -28.28 3.50
C LYS A 278 3.34 -27.20 2.45
N ARG A 279 2.65 -27.61 1.38
CA ARG A 279 2.18 -26.70 0.33
C ARG A 279 0.96 -25.93 0.81
N ILE A 280 1.00 -24.61 0.66
CA ILE A 280 -0.09 -23.70 1.00
C ILE A 280 -0.50 -22.97 -0.27
N LYS A 281 -1.77 -23.13 -0.64
CA LYS A 281 -2.37 -22.47 -1.82
C LYS A 281 -3.34 -21.38 -1.36
N ILE A 282 -2.99 -20.13 -1.64
CA ILE A 282 -3.85 -18.97 -1.37
C ILE A 282 -4.47 -18.53 -2.68
N LYS A 283 -5.80 -18.54 -2.75
CA LYS A 283 -6.57 -17.94 -3.84
C LYS A 283 -7.00 -16.54 -3.45
N THR A 284 -6.95 -15.61 -4.39
CA THR A 284 -7.43 -14.23 -4.22
C THR A 284 -8.23 -13.82 -5.43
N GLU A 285 -9.42 -13.27 -5.20
CA GLU A 285 -10.32 -12.74 -6.22
C GLU A 285 -10.44 -11.24 -6.05
N PHE A 286 -10.31 -10.50 -7.16
CA PHE A 286 -10.57 -9.06 -7.20
C PHE A 286 -11.79 -8.80 -8.07
N TYR A 287 -12.87 -8.36 -7.44
CA TYR A 287 -14.07 -7.89 -8.10
C TYR A 287 -14.04 -6.36 -8.20
N THR A 288 -14.64 -5.85 -9.27
CA THR A 288 -14.90 -4.42 -9.46
C THR A 288 -16.41 -4.24 -9.56
N LYS A 289 -16.96 -3.26 -8.85
CA LYS A 289 -18.37 -2.89 -8.97
C LYS A 289 -18.65 -2.40 -10.39
N LYS A 290 -19.71 -2.92 -11.02
CA LYS A 290 -20.33 -2.29 -12.18
C LYS A 290 -20.91 -0.98 -11.66
N GLU A 291 -20.46 0.14 -12.19
CA GLU A 291 -21.08 1.42 -11.84
C GLU A 291 -22.56 1.38 -12.25
N LYS A 292 -23.42 2.07 -11.50
CA LYS A 292 -24.60 2.62 -12.15
C LYS A 292 -24.04 3.57 -13.19
N THR A 293 -24.25 3.30 -14.48
CA THR A 293 -24.32 4.39 -15.44
C THR A 293 -25.35 5.35 -14.87
N TYR A 294 -24.90 6.44 -14.25
CA TYR A 294 -25.72 7.65 -14.24
C TYR A 294 -25.69 8.11 -15.68
N GLY A 295 -26.58 7.50 -16.48
CA GLY A 295 -26.99 8.08 -17.72
C GLY A 295 -27.54 9.46 -17.41
N LYS A 296 -27.23 10.38 -18.31
CA LYS A 296 -28.15 11.46 -18.67
C LYS A 296 -29.58 10.92 -18.57
N ASP A 297 -30.42 11.63 -17.82
CA ASP A 297 -31.87 11.76 -17.99
C ASP A 297 -32.39 12.44 -16.71
N ASP A 298 -32.32 13.77 -16.74
CA ASP A 298 -33.39 14.76 -16.46
C ASP A 298 -32.77 16.17 -16.36
#